data_AF-A0A7X3CVQ9-F1
#
_entry.id   AF-A0A7X3CVQ9-F1
#
_cell.length_a   1.000
_cell.length_b   1.000
_cell.length_c   1.000
_cell.angle_alpha   90.00
_cell.angle_beta   90.00
_cell.angle_gamma   90.00
#
_symmetry.space_group_name_H-M   'P 1'
#
loop_
_entity.id
_entity.type
_entity.pdbx_description
1 polymer ?
#
loop_
_entity_poly.entity_id
_entity_poly.type
_entity_poly.pdbx_seq_one_letter_code
_entity_poly.pdbx_strand_id
1 'polypeptide(L)' 'MERNASLIQLDNNYVLRVQKREQGVQGEVVLVDRSNPHRGTHVFNTPEQGDVQELVAWSHKALQAYREG' A
#
# COMPACT_ATOMS: atom_id res chain seq x y z
N MET A 1 0.43 -18.83 -12.57
CA MET A 1 0.36 -18.41 -11.15
C MET A 1 0.10 -16.92 -11.12
N GLU A 2 -1.16 -16.51 -11.22
CA GLU A 2 -1.54 -15.09 -11.21
C GLU A 2 -1.44 -14.58 -9.77
N ARG A 3 -0.36 -13.83 -9.50
CA ARG A 3 -0.22 -13.05 -8.27
C ARG A 3 -1.38 -12.06 -8.23
N ASN A 4 -2.40 -12.36 -7.44
CA ASN A 4 -3.53 -11.48 -7.11
C ASN A 4 -3.08 -10.30 -6.24
N ALA A 5 -2.11 -9.52 -6.74
CA ALA A 5 -1.68 -8.30 -6.11
C ALA A 5 -2.55 -7.16 -6.66
N SER A 6 -3.36 -6.56 -5.79
CA SER A 6 -4.18 -5.41 -6.16
C SER A 6 -3.40 -4.14 -5.84
N LEU A 7 -3.30 -3.23 -6.81
CA LEU A 7 -2.68 -1.93 -6.62
C LEU A 7 -3.78 -0.91 -6.34
N ILE A 8 -3.73 -0.26 -5.19
CA ILE A 8 -4.70 0.76 -4.79
C ILE A 8 -3.95 2.07 -4.66
N GLN A 9 -4.36 3.09 -5.40
CA GLN A 9 -3.79 4.42 -5.25
C GLN A 9 -4.29 5.04 -3.93
N LEU A 10 -3.37 5.40 -3.04
CA LEU A 10 -3.69 6.08 -1.77
C LEU A 10 -3.67 7.59 -1.94
N ASP A 11 -2.67 8.13 -2.64
CA ASP A 11 -2.49 9.57 -2.86
C ASP A 11 -1.70 9.79 -4.17
N ASN A 12 -1.43 11.04 -4.53
CA ASN A 12 -0.86 11.48 -5.81
C ASN A 12 0.36 10.67 -6.29
N ASN A 13 1.25 10.29 -5.37
CA ASN A 13 2.45 9.51 -5.65
C ASN A 13 2.52 8.23 -4.81
N TYR A 14 1.48 7.90 -4.05
CA TYR A 14 1.53 6.76 -3.12
C TYR A 14 0.57 5.67 -3.57
N VAL A 15 1.08 4.46 -3.68
CA VAL A 15 0.31 3.26 -4.02
C VAL A 15 0.45 2.22 -2.92
N LEU A 16 -0.66 1.58 -2.58
CA LEU A 16 -0.74 0.42 -1.72
C LEU A 16 -0.76 -0.82 -2.60
N ARG A 17 0.23 -1.68 -2.42
CA ARG A 17 0.30 -3.00 -3.05
C ARG A 17 -0.30 -4.01 -2.09
N VAL A 18 -1.56 -4.37 -2.32
CA VAL A 18 -2.28 -5.36 -1.52
C VAL A 18 -1.91 -6.75 -1.99
N GLN A 19 -1.54 -7.60 -1.05
CA GLN A 19 -1.26 -9.01 -1.25
C GLN A 19 -2.23 -9.82 -0.39
N LYS A 20 -3.02 -10.68 -1.04
CA LYS A 20 -3.87 -11.64 -0.31
C LYS A 20 -3.02 -12.72 0.33
N ARG A 21 -3.32 -13.04 1.58
CA ARG A 21 -2.73 -14.12 2.37
C ARG A 21 -3.84 -15.15 2.68
N GLU A 22 -3.46 -16.30 3.25
CA GLU A 22 -4.43 -17.35 3.59
C GLU A 22 -5.46 -16.90 4.64
N GLN A 23 -5.08 -15.97 5.53
CA GLN A 23 -5.92 -15.54 6.66
C GLN A 23 -6.37 -14.06 6.60
N GLY A 24 -6.04 -13.34 5.52
CA GLY A 24 -6.35 -11.92 5.43
C GLY A 24 -5.62 -11.24 4.28
N VAL A 25 -5.35 -9.96 4.45
CA VAL A 25 -4.65 -9.15 3.45
C VAL A 25 -3.51 -8.38 4.10
N GLN A 26 -2.38 -8.37 3.42
CA GLN A 26 -1.23 -7.55 3.79
C GLN A 26 -0.97 -6.53 2.69
N GLY A 27 -0.27 -5.45 3.02
CA GLY A 27 0.01 -4.37 2.09
C GLY A 27 1.41 -3.82 2.23
N GLU A 28 1.84 -3.18 1.16
CA GLU A 28 3.08 -2.42 1.09
C GLU A 28 2.76 -1.04 0.50
N VAL A 29 3.13 0.03 1.22
CA VAL A 29 3.02 1.39 0.69
C VAL A 29 4.30 1.77 -0.02
N VAL A 30 4.13 2.17 -1.28
CA VAL A 30 5.23 2.50 -2.18
C VAL A 30 4.99 3.90 -2.73
N LEU A 31 6.01 4.76 -2.66
CA LEU A 31 6.05 6.04 -3.33
C LEU A 31 6.50 5.81 -4.77
N VAL A 32 5.58 6.01 -5.72
CA VAL A 32 5.86 5.96 -7.15
C VAL A 32 6.54 7.25 -7.57
N ASP A 33 7.73 7.14 -8.14
CA ASP A 33 8.40 8.28 -8.76
C ASP A 33 7.73 8.62 -10.10
N ARG A 34 7.31 9.88 -10.26
CA ARG A 34 6.67 10.34 -11.52
C ARG A 34 7.62 10.34 -12.71
N SER A 35 8.93 10.44 -12.48
CA SER A 35 9.93 10.41 -13.55
C SER A 35 10.24 8.99 -14.00
N ASN A 36 10.05 8.00 -13.11
CA ASN A 36 10.17 6.57 -13.41
C ASN A 36 9.05 5.77 -12.75
N PRO A 37 7.91 5.54 -13.43
CA PRO A 37 6.80 4.77 -12.89
C PRO A 37 7.15 3.30 -12.58
N HIS A 38 8.28 2.80 -13.12
CA HIS A 38 8.83 1.48 -12.80
C HIS A 38 9.66 1.47 -11.50
N ARG A 39 9.95 2.63 -10.91
CA ARG A 39 10.76 2.78 -9.71
C ARG A 39 9.87 3.30 -8.58
N GLY A 40 9.39 2.36 -7.77
CA GLY A 40 8.70 2.66 -6.54
C GLY A 40 9.66 2.59 -5.35
N THR A 41 9.68 3.64 -4.52
CA THR A 41 10.40 3.65 -3.25
C THR A 41 9.51 3.06 -2.18
N HIS A 42 9.96 1.98 -1.55
CA HIS A 42 9.27 1.43 -0.37
C HIS A 42 9.22 2.48 0.75
N VAL A 43 8.03 2.73 1.29
CA VAL A 43 7.83 3.68 2.39
C VAL A 43 7.67 2.93 3.70
N PHE A 44 6.69 2.02 3.76
CA PHE A 44 6.45 1.15 4.91
C PHE A 44 5.57 -0.05 4.52
N ASN A 45 5.64 -1.09 5.33
CA ASN A 45 4.72 -2.23 5.25
C ASN A 45 3.51 -1.98 6.13
N THR A 46 2.35 -2.44 5.67
CA THR A 46 1.14 -2.42 6.48
C THR A 46 1.03 -3.74 7.25
N PRO A 47 0.46 -3.74 8.46
CA PRO A 47 0.12 -4.96 9.15
C PRO A 47 -0.92 -5.77 8.35
N GLU A 48 -1.01 -7.07 8.62
CA GLU A 48 -2.08 -7.90 8.09
C GLU A 48 -3.42 -7.44 8.67
N GLN A 49 -4.42 -7.28 7.82
CA GLN A 49 -5.79 -6.88 8.16
C GLN A 49 -6.78 -7.94 7.69
N GLY A 50 -7.99 -7.93 8.25
CA GLY A 50 -9.04 -8.89 7.88
C GLY A 50 -9.51 -8.69 6.44
N ASP A 51 -9.56 -7.44 5.99
CA ASP A 51 -9.95 -7.12 4.61
C ASP A 51 -9.25 -5.89 4.02
N VAL A 52 -9.47 -5.71 2.71
CA VAL A 52 -8.81 -4.67 1.91
C VAL A 52 -9.21 -3.27 2.35
N GLN A 53 -10.45 -3.05 2.79
CA GLN A 53 -10.90 -1.73 3.25
C GLN A 53 -10.23 -1.33 4.55
N GLU A 54 -10.08 -2.27 5.50
CA GLU A 54 -9.30 -2.04 6.73
C GLU A 54 -7.85 -1.68 6.42
N LEU A 55 -7.24 -2.42 5.49
CA LEU A 55 -5.87 -2.17 5.03
C LEU A 55 -5.70 -0.79 4.41
N VAL A 56 -6.64 -0.38 3.56
CA VAL A 56 -6.66 0.95 2.93
C VAL A 56 -6.83 2.04 3.98
N ALA A 57 -7.79 1.89 4.90
CA ALA A 57 -8.05 2.87 5.95
C ALA A 57 -6.84 3.04 6.90
N TRP A 58 -6.19 1.93 7.26
CA TRP A 58 -4.95 1.96 8.04
C TRP A 58 -3.83 2.67 7.27
N SER A 59 -3.68 2.35 5.98
CA SER A 59 -2.64 2.94 5.13
C SER A 59 -2.80 4.44 4.95
N HIS A 60 -4.04 4.93 4.80
CA HIS A 60 -4.31 6.37 4.75
C HIS A 60 -3.91 7.06 6.06
N LYS A 61 -4.26 6.50 7.22
CA LYS A 61 -3.88 7.06 8.53
C LYS A 61 -2.36 7.08 8.72
N ALA A 62 -1.69 5.98 8.39
CA ALA A 62 -0.23 5.87 8.48
C ALA A 62 0.47 6.86 7.53
N LEU A 63 -0.03 6.98 6.29
CA LEU A 63 0.50 7.91 5.31
C LEU A 63 0.30 9.37 5.74
N GLN A 64 -0.86 9.70 6.31
CA GLN A 64 -1.10 11.05 6.84
C GLN A 64 -0.11 11.36 7.98
N ALA A 65 0.04 10.46 8.95
CA ALA A 65 1.00 10.64 10.05
C ALA A 65 2.45 10.77 9.54
N TYR A 66 2.82 10.02 8.51
CA TYR A 66 4.14 10.13 7.87
C TYR A 66 4.38 11.49 7.21
N ARG A 67 3.33 12.16 6.70
CA ARG A 67 3.44 13.49 6.06
C ARG A 67 3.48 14.64 7.06
N GLU A 68 2.88 14.46 8.23
CA GLU A 68 2.86 15.48 9.29
C GLU A 68 4.10 15.42 10.21
N GLY A 69 4.86 14.32 10.15
CA GLY A 69 6.06 14.06 10.95
C GLY A 69 7.36 14.61 10.39
#